data_AF-A0A9D1TCI5-F1
#
_entry.id   AF-A0A9D1TCI5-F1
#
_cell.length_a   1.000
_cell.length_b   1.000
_cell.length_c   1.000
_cell.angle_alpha   90.00
_cell.angle_beta   90.00
_cell.angle_gamma   90.00
#
_symmetry.space_group_name_H-M   'P 1'
#
loop_
_entity.id
_entity.type
_entity.pdbx_description
1 polymer ?
#
loop_
_entity_poly.entity_id
_entity_poly.type
_entity_poly.pdbx_seq_one_letter_code
_entity_poly.pdbx_strand_id
1 'polypeptide(L)'
;MQVIDSHMHIKDENCEAIAKVADMAGAEKFNVLSLAMMENPLNNLSCLLVKAKNPGRAYAFCSFTYGEGSGECLAQLQMWMRAGFDGWKILETKPSVAKLLGVRMDDERFEPAFAWAEENQIPIIWHVGDPATFWDPDRVPSWAVESGWAYTGGGFPALEDLYAQTETVLKRHPRLKATFAHLYFTSDDEAHARRMLDAYPNIRFDITPGSEMYYAFCEDPARWRRFFLEYQERIVYGTDLESDAEAYERLYGMKMEEGAAQIDWPARWIQRWLTGTGEMDLMGTPVRGLGLTQSAAEKILGGNFLRFVGGEPKPLVRTAALEGAKWVETILQNPRYAAKQALAGEILKKLEMSV
;
A
#
# COMPACT_ATOMS: atom_id res chain seq x y z
N MET A 1 -12.85 -16.03 11.75
CA MET A 1 -11.78 -15.69 10.80
C MET A 1 -11.32 -14.28 11.10
N GLN A 2 -10.04 -14.09 11.42
CA GLN A 2 -9.47 -12.76 11.63
C GLN A 2 -9.19 -12.13 10.27
N VAL A 3 -9.80 -10.97 10.00
CA VAL A 3 -9.52 -10.15 8.82
C VAL A 3 -8.53 -9.07 9.21
N ILE A 4 -7.45 -8.95 8.44
CA ILE A 4 -6.44 -7.91 8.60
C ILE A 4 -6.27 -7.20 7.27
N ASP A 5 -6.58 -5.92 7.23
CA ASP A 5 -6.36 -5.10 6.04
C ASP A 5 -4.90 -4.66 5.97
N SER A 6 -4.14 -5.18 4.99
CA SER A 6 -2.71 -4.86 4.88
C SER A 6 -2.42 -3.50 4.24
N HIS A 7 -3.43 -2.85 3.64
CA HIS A 7 -3.22 -1.76 2.69
C HIS A 7 -4.30 -0.69 2.86
N MET A 8 -4.04 0.28 3.73
CA MET A 8 -4.90 1.46 3.90
C MET A 8 -4.04 2.72 3.93
N HIS A 9 -4.65 3.85 3.59
CA HIS A 9 -3.96 5.14 3.53
C HIS A 9 -4.65 6.21 4.35
N ILE A 10 -3.85 7.15 4.87
CA ILE A 10 -4.36 8.35 5.53
C ILE A 10 -4.24 9.51 4.57
N LYS A 11 -5.35 10.22 4.38
CA LYS A 11 -5.43 11.46 3.63
C LYS A 11 -5.75 12.63 4.54
N ASP A 12 -5.19 13.80 4.22
CA ASP A 12 -5.38 15.06 4.95
C ASP A 12 -5.16 14.95 6.46
N GLU A 13 -4.23 14.06 6.84
CA GLU A 13 -3.85 13.84 8.23
C GLU A 13 -5.02 13.42 9.16
N ASN A 14 -6.14 12.94 8.60
CA ASN A 14 -7.35 12.55 9.34
C ASN A 14 -7.21 11.16 10.01
N CYS A 15 -6.50 11.14 11.13
CA CYS A 15 -6.14 9.92 11.85
C CYS A 15 -7.35 9.19 12.51
N GLU A 16 -8.48 9.86 12.70
CA GLU A 16 -9.64 9.26 13.39
C GLU A 16 -10.61 8.57 12.43
N ALA A 17 -10.64 8.98 11.17
CA ALA A 17 -11.52 8.39 10.18
C ALA A 17 -11.05 6.98 9.76
N ILE A 18 -9.74 6.73 9.68
CA ILE A 18 -9.24 5.46 9.11
C ILE A 18 -9.64 4.22 9.93
N ALA A 19 -9.66 4.33 11.28
CA ALA A 19 -10.09 3.22 12.13
C ALA A 19 -11.57 2.89 11.93
N LYS A 20 -12.42 3.91 11.68
CA LYS A 20 -13.84 3.71 11.36
C LYS A 20 -13.99 3.00 10.01
N VAL A 21 -13.18 3.36 9.01
CA VAL A 21 -13.16 2.67 7.71
C VAL A 21 -12.76 1.20 7.88
N ALA A 22 -11.76 0.91 8.71
CA ALA A 22 -11.34 -0.46 9.02
C ALA A 22 -12.46 -1.25 9.72
N ASP A 23 -13.13 -0.66 10.72
CA ASP A 23 -14.26 -1.28 11.43
C ASP A 23 -15.42 -1.58 10.47
N MET A 24 -15.73 -0.62 9.59
CA MET A 24 -16.72 -0.75 8.52
C MET A 24 -16.39 -1.92 7.60
N ALA A 25 -15.14 -2.03 7.15
CA ALA A 25 -14.59 -3.13 6.36
C ALA A 25 -14.59 -4.50 7.06
N GLY A 26 -14.88 -4.53 8.37
CA GLY A 26 -14.84 -5.75 9.18
C GLY A 26 -13.40 -6.19 9.53
N ALA A 27 -12.42 -5.29 9.41
CA ALA A 27 -11.03 -5.56 9.71
C ALA A 27 -10.78 -5.49 11.23
N GLU A 28 -10.32 -6.60 11.82
CA GLU A 28 -9.97 -6.65 13.25
C GLU A 28 -8.68 -5.86 13.50
N LYS A 29 -7.74 -5.92 12.55
CA LYS A 29 -6.50 -5.15 12.51
C LYS A 29 -6.31 -4.55 11.14
N PHE A 30 -5.49 -3.51 11.05
CA PHE A 30 -5.25 -2.83 9.79
C PHE A 30 -3.86 -2.21 9.76
N ASN A 31 -3.34 -1.97 8.56
CA ASN A 31 -2.04 -1.36 8.34
C ASN A 31 -2.19 -0.06 7.59
N VAL A 32 -1.71 1.04 8.18
CA VAL A 32 -1.66 2.34 7.52
C VAL A 32 -0.30 2.55 6.86
N LEU A 33 -0.34 2.79 5.56
CA LEU A 33 0.84 2.98 4.72
C LEU A 33 1.05 4.47 4.50
N SER A 34 2.21 4.96 4.91
CA SER A 34 2.53 6.37 4.73
C SER A 34 2.77 6.73 3.27
N LEU A 35 2.30 7.92 2.90
CA LEU A 35 2.47 8.57 1.59
C LEU A 35 3.38 9.81 1.66
N ALA A 36 4.26 9.93 2.66
CA ALA A 36 5.08 11.13 2.87
C ALA A 36 5.98 11.50 1.67
N MET A 37 6.34 10.52 0.83
CA MET A 37 7.12 10.73 -0.40
C MET A 37 6.38 11.54 -1.46
N MET A 38 5.04 11.46 -1.49
CA MET A 38 4.18 12.11 -2.47
C MET A 38 3.43 13.29 -1.86
N GLU A 39 2.95 13.13 -0.63
CA GLU A 39 2.16 14.11 0.10
C GLU A 39 3.07 15.13 0.80
N ASN A 40 3.45 14.84 2.04
CA ASN A 40 4.26 15.72 2.88
C ASN A 40 4.78 14.95 4.11
N PRO A 41 5.83 15.45 4.80
CA PRO A 41 6.45 14.75 5.93
C PRO A 41 5.55 14.50 7.14
N LEU A 42 4.41 15.21 7.29
CA LEU A 42 3.47 14.96 8.39
C LEU A 42 2.80 13.59 8.28
N ASN A 43 2.73 13.01 7.09
CA ASN A 43 2.00 11.77 6.88
C ASN A 43 2.58 10.59 7.70
N ASN A 44 3.90 10.54 7.90
CA ASN A 44 4.53 9.57 8.83
C ASN A 44 4.06 9.81 10.28
N LEU A 45 3.99 11.06 10.74
CA LEU A 45 3.51 11.39 12.08
C LEU A 45 2.02 11.06 12.26
N SER A 46 1.19 11.26 11.23
CA SER A 46 -0.21 10.84 11.22
C SER A 46 -0.33 9.32 11.36
N CYS A 47 0.49 8.54 10.67
CA CYS A 47 0.52 7.08 10.82
C CYS A 47 0.87 6.66 12.25
N LEU A 48 1.85 7.32 12.89
CA LEU A 48 2.18 7.08 14.30
C LEU A 48 1.01 7.43 15.23
N LEU A 49 0.26 8.51 14.94
CA LEU A 49 -0.88 8.90 15.76
C LEU A 49 -2.03 7.90 15.65
N VAL A 50 -2.29 7.36 14.45
CA VAL A 50 -3.25 6.25 14.27
C VAL A 50 -2.85 5.06 15.13
N LYS A 51 -1.56 4.71 15.12
CA LYS A 51 -1.02 3.62 15.92
C LYS A 51 -1.16 3.85 17.42
N ALA A 52 -0.89 5.07 17.89
CA ALA A 52 -1.08 5.46 19.28
C ALA A 52 -2.54 5.35 19.74
N LYS A 53 -3.49 5.74 18.88
CA LYS A 53 -4.93 5.69 19.16
C LYS A 53 -5.52 4.28 19.05
N ASN A 54 -4.83 3.34 18.41
CA ASN A 54 -5.31 1.98 18.14
C ASN A 54 -4.28 0.91 18.57
N PRO A 55 -3.86 0.90 19.86
CA PRO A 55 -2.83 -0.01 20.34
C PRO A 55 -3.24 -1.48 20.13
N GLY A 56 -2.32 -2.29 19.60
CA GLY A 56 -2.58 -3.70 19.28
C GLY A 56 -3.46 -3.95 18.06
N ARG A 57 -4.03 -2.92 17.43
CA ARG A 57 -4.84 -3.04 16.20
C ARG A 57 -4.17 -2.48 14.95
N ALA A 58 -3.45 -1.37 15.06
CA ALA A 58 -2.88 -0.67 13.90
C ALA A 58 -1.39 -0.96 13.71
N TYR A 59 -1.05 -1.51 12.56
CA TYR A 59 0.30 -1.48 12.00
C TYR A 59 0.52 -0.16 11.26
N ALA A 60 1.78 0.25 11.13
CA ALA A 60 2.12 1.41 10.32
C ALA A 60 3.39 1.14 9.52
N PHE A 61 3.41 1.50 8.22
CA PHE A 61 4.62 1.45 7.40
C PHE A 61 5.05 2.86 7.02
N CYS A 62 6.31 3.20 7.28
CA CYS A 62 6.84 4.54 7.03
C CYS A 62 7.20 4.70 5.56
N SER A 63 7.36 5.95 5.14
CA SER A 63 7.87 6.30 3.81
C SER A 63 8.98 7.34 3.92
N PHE A 64 9.76 7.50 2.86
CA PHE A 64 10.79 8.53 2.83
C PHE A 64 10.21 9.91 2.56
N THR A 65 10.87 10.92 3.09
CA THR A 65 10.67 12.31 2.68
C THR A 65 11.86 12.73 1.82
N TYR A 66 11.59 13.43 0.73
CA TYR A 66 12.61 13.93 -0.19
C TYR A 66 12.72 15.45 -0.13
N GLY A 67 13.90 15.98 -0.42
CA GLY A 67 14.19 17.41 -0.48
C GLY A 67 15.38 17.81 0.36
N GLU A 68 15.73 19.08 0.32
CA GLU A 68 16.85 19.63 1.09
C GLU A 68 16.67 19.36 2.59
N GLY A 69 17.73 18.90 3.25
CA GLY A 69 17.72 18.57 4.68
C GLY A 69 17.12 17.22 5.07
N SER A 70 16.55 16.46 4.12
CA SER A 70 15.93 15.14 4.43
C SER A 70 16.94 14.05 4.84
N GLY A 71 18.23 14.24 4.55
CA GLY A 71 19.28 13.28 4.92
C GLY A 71 19.17 11.95 4.17
N GLU A 72 19.94 10.96 4.62
CA GLU A 72 20.08 9.66 3.94
C GLU A 72 18.88 8.75 4.18
N CYS A 73 18.55 7.93 3.16
CA CYS A 73 17.40 7.00 3.20
C CYS A 73 17.51 6.00 4.36
N LEU A 74 18.70 5.45 4.62
CA LEU A 74 18.93 4.51 5.73
C LEU A 74 18.66 5.18 7.09
N ALA A 75 19.15 6.41 7.27
CA ALA A 75 18.96 7.14 8.53
C ALA A 75 17.47 7.42 8.78
N GLN A 76 16.70 7.81 7.75
CA GLN A 76 15.26 7.96 7.83
C GLN A 76 14.57 6.65 8.21
N LEU A 77 14.90 5.54 7.52
CA LEU A 77 14.31 4.22 7.79
C LEU A 77 14.55 3.79 9.24
N GLN A 78 15.79 3.88 9.71
CA GLN A 78 16.14 3.50 11.08
C GLN A 78 15.44 4.37 12.12
N MET A 79 15.33 5.68 11.88
CA MET A 79 14.61 6.60 12.76
C MET A 79 13.14 6.20 12.91
N TRP A 80 12.45 5.92 11.80
CA TRP A 80 11.06 5.52 11.83
C TRP A 80 10.86 4.13 12.43
N MET A 81 11.75 3.17 12.16
CA MET A 81 11.72 1.86 12.81
C MET A 81 11.87 1.97 14.33
N ARG A 82 12.78 2.85 14.82
CA ARG A 82 12.92 3.12 16.26
C ARG A 82 11.67 3.76 16.87
N ALA A 83 10.93 4.57 16.10
CA ALA A 83 9.68 5.18 16.56
C ALA A 83 8.51 4.19 16.69
N GLY A 84 8.66 2.96 16.17
CA GLY A 84 7.67 1.90 16.29
C GLY A 84 6.97 1.52 14.97
N PHE A 85 7.42 2.03 13.82
CA PHE A 85 6.91 1.54 12.54
C PHE A 85 7.19 0.03 12.35
N ASP A 86 6.26 -0.64 11.68
CA ASP A 86 6.27 -2.09 11.46
C ASP A 86 6.93 -2.46 10.13
N GLY A 87 6.98 -1.53 9.17
CA GLY A 87 7.54 -1.76 7.83
C GLY A 87 7.76 -0.49 7.02
N TRP A 88 8.09 -0.68 5.74
CA TRP A 88 8.42 0.40 4.80
C TRP A 88 7.48 0.36 3.59
N LYS A 89 6.83 1.48 3.27
CA LYS A 89 6.06 1.69 2.04
C LYS A 89 6.95 2.34 0.99
N ILE A 90 6.97 1.73 -0.20
CA ILE A 90 7.64 2.25 -1.39
C ILE A 90 6.57 2.59 -2.42
N LEU A 91 6.58 3.83 -2.89
CA LEU A 91 5.70 4.37 -3.94
C LEU A 91 6.49 5.05 -5.05
N GLU A 92 7.81 5.17 -4.91
CA GLU A 92 8.73 5.80 -5.83
C GLU A 92 8.70 5.19 -7.24
N THR A 93 8.24 3.95 -7.37
CA THR A 93 8.05 3.23 -8.64
C THR A 93 6.62 3.28 -9.16
N LYS A 94 5.72 4.08 -8.56
CA LYS A 94 4.48 4.50 -9.21
C LYS A 94 4.83 5.53 -10.29
N PRO A 95 4.36 5.42 -11.54
CA PRO A 95 4.83 6.27 -12.65
C PRO A 95 4.72 7.78 -12.38
N SER A 96 3.62 8.24 -11.79
CA SER A 96 3.45 9.66 -11.43
C SER A 96 4.44 10.14 -10.36
N VAL A 97 4.75 9.29 -9.39
CA VAL A 97 5.70 9.59 -8.31
C VAL A 97 7.14 9.48 -8.80
N ALA A 98 7.45 8.48 -9.62
CA ALA A 98 8.74 8.35 -10.30
C ALA A 98 9.06 9.59 -11.14
N LYS A 99 8.08 10.09 -11.90
CA LYS A 99 8.18 11.33 -12.69
C LYS A 99 8.36 12.56 -11.80
N LEU A 100 7.62 12.65 -10.70
CA LEU A 100 7.69 13.77 -9.75
C LEU A 100 9.05 13.85 -9.06
N LEU A 101 9.54 12.72 -8.56
CA LEU A 101 10.77 12.66 -7.76
C LEU A 101 12.02 12.59 -8.64
N GLY A 102 11.93 11.97 -9.81
CA GLY A 102 13.08 11.75 -10.70
C GLY A 102 14.10 10.78 -10.11
N VAL A 103 13.63 9.72 -9.43
CA VAL A 103 14.48 8.80 -8.65
C VAL A 103 14.28 7.38 -9.12
N ARG A 104 15.34 6.56 -9.03
CA ARG A 104 15.23 5.13 -9.33
C ARG A 104 15.56 4.31 -8.11
N MET A 105 14.73 3.30 -7.83
CA MET A 105 14.93 2.48 -6.62
C MET A 105 16.16 1.58 -6.68
N ASP A 106 16.77 1.39 -7.86
CA ASP A 106 18.03 0.66 -8.04
C ASP A 106 19.29 1.55 -7.93
N ASP A 107 19.14 2.85 -7.63
CA ASP A 107 20.24 3.79 -7.40
C ASP A 107 21.02 3.48 -6.11
N GLU A 108 22.33 3.75 -6.12
CA GLU A 108 23.26 3.50 -4.99
C GLU A 108 22.80 4.13 -3.67
N ARG A 109 22.10 5.28 -3.74
CA ARG A 109 21.60 6.00 -2.57
C ARG A 109 20.57 5.20 -1.74
N PHE A 110 19.89 4.24 -2.35
CA PHE A 110 18.90 3.39 -1.69
C PHE A 110 19.48 2.07 -1.19
N GLU A 111 20.64 1.66 -1.73
CA GLU A 111 21.26 0.38 -1.40
C GLU A 111 21.38 0.19 0.12
N PRO A 112 21.93 1.15 0.91
CA PRO A 112 22.14 0.90 2.33
C PRO A 112 20.83 0.66 3.08
N ALA A 113 19.73 1.28 2.64
CA ALA A 113 18.41 1.06 3.20
C ALA A 113 17.87 -0.34 2.85
N PHE A 114 18.05 -0.81 1.62
CA PHE A 114 17.66 -2.17 1.21
C PHE A 114 18.52 -3.25 1.88
N ALA A 115 19.83 -3.07 1.95
CA ALA A 115 20.74 -3.99 2.65
C ALA A 115 20.34 -4.14 4.12
N TRP A 116 20.11 -3.02 4.80
CA TRP A 116 19.66 -3.01 6.19
C TRP A 116 18.25 -3.61 6.34
N ALA A 117 17.33 -3.31 5.42
CA ALA A 117 15.98 -3.89 5.42
C ALA A 117 16.01 -5.42 5.24
N GLU A 118 16.90 -5.93 4.37
CA GLU A 118 17.12 -7.37 4.21
C GLU A 118 17.71 -7.98 5.48
N GLU A 119 18.78 -7.40 6.04
CA GLU A 119 19.43 -7.91 7.25
C GLU A 119 18.47 -8.00 8.44
N ASN A 120 17.62 -6.99 8.59
CA ASN A 120 16.67 -6.87 9.71
C ASN A 120 15.28 -7.43 9.39
N GLN A 121 15.10 -8.03 8.21
CA GLN A 121 13.84 -8.62 7.74
C GLN A 121 12.65 -7.65 7.84
N ILE A 122 12.90 -6.38 7.51
CA ILE A 122 11.90 -5.31 7.53
C ILE A 122 10.83 -5.62 6.46
N PRO A 123 9.55 -5.74 6.85
CA PRO A 123 8.46 -5.88 5.90
C PRO A 123 8.34 -4.65 4.98
N ILE A 124 8.22 -4.87 3.67
CA ILE A 124 8.07 -3.81 2.67
C ILE A 124 6.76 -3.99 1.90
N ILE A 125 5.96 -2.94 1.75
CA ILE A 125 4.89 -2.91 0.75
C ILE A 125 5.33 -1.99 -0.39
N TRP A 126 5.37 -2.54 -1.60
CA TRP A 126 6.01 -1.89 -2.75
C TRP A 126 5.03 -1.77 -3.92
N HIS A 127 4.72 -0.53 -4.31
CA HIS A 127 3.94 -0.21 -5.51
C HIS A 127 4.85 -0.10 -6.74
N VAL A 128 4.65 -0.92 -7.77
CA VAL A 128 5.52 -0.92 -8.96
C VAL A 128 4.68 -0.88 -10.22
N GLY A 129 4.84 0.18 -11.00
CA GLY A 129 4.00 0.40 -12.16
C GLY A 129 2.56 0.69 -11.78
N ASP A 130 1.68 0.53 -12.76
CA ASP A 130 0.23 0.61 -12.74
C ASP A 130 -0.23 -0.32 -13.91
N PRO A 131 -1.53 -0.50 -14.23
CA PRO A 131 -1.95 -1.40 -15.30
C PRO A 131 -1.25 -1.13 -16.65
N ALA A 132 -0.80 -2.18 -17.34
CA ALA A 132 -0.03 -2.04 -18.59
C ALA A 132 -0.79 -1.26 -19.69
N THR A 133 -2.12 -1.32 -19.68
CA THR A 133 -2.98 -0.55 -20.60
C THR A 133 -2.79 0.97 -20.47
N PHE A 134 -2.24 1.48 -19.37
CA PHE A 134 -2.05 2.90 -19.15
C PHE A 134 -0.92 3.51 -20.00
N TRP A 135 -0.04 2.67 -20.57
CA TRP A 135 0.98 3.07 -21.54
C TRP A 135 0.52 2.94 -23.00
N ASP A 136 -0.69 2.43 -23.25
CA ASP A 136 -1.21 2.18 -24.59
C ASP A 136 -2.36 3.14 -24.91
N PRO A 137 -2.20 4.07 -25.89
CA PRO A 137 -3.24 5.05 -26.22
C PRO A 137 -4.53 4.44 -26.76
N ASP A 138 -4.48 3.23 -27.31
CA ASP A 138 -5.64 2.53 -27.85
C ASP A 138 -6.38 1.70 -26.79
N ARG A 139 -5.73 1.42 -25.64
CA ARG A 139 -6.27 0.56 -24.57
C ARG A 139 -6.47 1.27 -23.23
N VAL A 140 -5.88 2.46 -23.02
CA VAL A 140 -6.05 3.22 -21.78
C VAL A 140 -7.52 3.61 -21.59
N PRO A 141 -8.15 3.25 -20.46
CA PRO A 141 -9.55 3.58 -20.25
C PRO A 141 -9.74 5.08 -19.98
N SER A 142 -10.90 5.63 -20.36
CA SER A 142 -11.19 7.07 -20.24
C SER A 142 -11.07 7.59 -18.80
N TRP A 143 -11.53 6.81 -17.81
CA TRP A 143 -11.42 7.17 -16.40
C TRP A 143 -9.96 7.29 -15.92
N ALA A 144 -9.04 6.50 -16.48
CA ALA A 144 -7.62 6.60 -16.16
C ALA A 144 -7.02 7.86 -16.78
N VAL A 145 -7.44 8.23 -18.00
CA VAL A 145 -7.07 9.51 -18.63
C VAL A 145 -7.53 10.68 -17.76
N GLU A 146 -8.80 10.68 -17.33
CA GLU A 146 -9.40 11.71 -16.47
C GLU A 146 -8.70 11.82 -15.11
N SER A 147 -8.20 10.69 -14.59
CA SER A 147 -7.43 10.61 -13.34
C SER A 147 -5.96 11.00 -13.49
N GLY A 148 -5.50 11.33 -14.71
CA GLY A 148 -4.10 11.66 -15.00
C GLY A 148 -3.17 10.45 -14.97
N TRP A 149 -3.70 9.25 -15.16
CA TRP A 149 -2.97 7.98 -15.16
C TRP A 149 -2.71 7.44 -16.57
N ALA A 150 -2.97 8.23 -17.61
CA ALA A 150 -2.49 7.92 -18.95
C ALA A 150 -1.02 8.32 -19.11
N TYR A 151 -0.14 7.33 -19.30
CA TYR A 151 1.32 7.51 -19.41
C TYR A 151 1.81 7.54 -20.86
N THR A 152 0.90 7.80 -21.79
CA THR A 152 1.15 7.88 -23.24
C THR A 152 1.82 9.20 -23.64
N GLY A 153 1.68 10.25 -22.83
CA GLY A 153 2.42 11.51 -22.97
C GLY A 153 3.78 11.40 -22.30
N GLY A 154 4.87 11.66 -23.03
CA GLY A 154 6.25 11.42 -22.56
C GLY A 154 6.63 11.95 -21.17
N GLY A 155 7.76 11.43 -20.65
CA GLY A 155 8.33 11.82 -19.36
C GLY A 155 7.89 10.95 -18.17
N PHE A 156 7.06 9.93 -18.40
CA PHE A 156 6.89 8.81 -17.46
C PHE A 156 7.91 7.71 -17.80
N PRO A 157 8.40 6.96 -16.81
CA PRO A 157 9.23 5.78 -17.08
C PRO A 157 8.41 4.72 -17.83
N ALA A 158 9.10 3.92 -18.65
CA ALA A 158 8.49 2.72 -19.24
C ALA A 158 8.16 1.70 -18.14
N LEU A 159 7.11 0.91 -18.33
CA LEU A 159 6.73 -0.13 -17.37
C LEU A 159 7.84 -1.18 -17.23
N GLU A 160 8.50 -1.55 -18.32
CA GLU A 160 9.63 -2.48 -18.35
C GLU A 160 10.82 -1.94 -17.54
N ASP A 161 11.05 -0.63 -17.56
CA ASP A 161 12.11 0.00 -16.77
C ASP A 161 11.80 -0.04 -15.27
N LEU A 162 10.52 0.10 -14.88
CA LEU A 162 10.08 -0.04 -13.49
C LEU A 162 10.28 -1.47 -13.00
N TYR A 163 9.90 -2.46 -13.82
CA TYR A 163 10.15 -3.87 -13.51
C TYR A 163 11.64 -4.19 -13.42
N ALA A 164 12.46 -3.67 -14.34
CA ALA A 164 13.91 -3.87 -14.32
C ALA A 164 14.58 -3.30 -13.06
N GLN A 165 14.14 -2.12 -12.60
CA GLN A 165 14.60 -1.52 -11.34
C GLN A 165 14.30 -2.42 -10.15
N THR A 166 13.04 -2.83 -10.02
CA THR A 166 12.59 -3.70 -8.93
C THR A 166 13.32 -5.04 -8.93
N GLU A 167 13.42 -5.71 -10.09
CA GLU A 167 14.15 -6.97 -10.20
C GLU A 167 15.65 -6.81 -9.90
N THR A 168 16.26 -5.67 -10.23
CA THR A 168 17.67 -5.40 -9.90
C THR A 168 17.87 -5.34 -8.39
N VAL A 169 16.96 -4.68 -7.66
CA VAL A 169 16.99 -4.66 -6.19
C VAL A 169 16.79 -6.06 -5.62
N LEU A 170 15.82 -6.82 -6.12
CA LEU A 170 15.58 -8.20 -5.64
C LEU A 170 16.76 -9.14 -5.94
N LYS A 171 17.48 -8.95 -7.05
CA LYS A 171 18.71 -9.72 -7.36
C LYS A 171 19.85 -9.38 -6.40
N ARG A 172 20.00 -8.10 -6.01
CA ARG A 172 20.99 -7.66 -5.02
C ARG A 172 20.65 -8.13 -3.61
N HIS A 173 19.36 -8.20 -3.27
CA HIS A 173 18.86 -8.54 -1.95
C HIS A 173 17.79 -9.65 -2.01
N PRO A 174 18.18 -10.90 -2.32
CA PRO A 174 17.26 -12.01 -2.58
C PRO A 174 16.45 -12.46 -1.36
N ARG A 175 16.81 -12.03 -0.14
CA ARG A 175 16.06 -12.33 1.08
C ARG A 175 15.14 -11.18 1.50
N LEU A 176 15.00 -10.12 0.69
CA LEU A 176 14.07 -9.03 0.98
C LEU A 176 12.64 -9.54 1.20
N LYS A 177 12.02 -9.00 2.25
CA LYS A 177 10.67 -9.36 2.67
C LYS A 177 9.69 -8.32 2.12
N ALA A 178 9.21 -8.54 0.90
CA ALA A 178 8.34 -7.58 0.21
C ALA A 178 6.93 -8.15 -0.04
N THR A 179 5.95 -7.26 -0.15
CA THR A 179 4.63 -7.51 -0.73
C THR A 179 4.45 -6.48 -1.84
N PHE A 180 4.27 -6.92 -3.08
CA PHE A 180 3.97 -6.03 -4.19
C PHE A 180 2.47 -5.76 -4.26
N ALA A 181 2.13 -4.48 -4.38
CA ALA A 181 0.76 -4.02 -4.38
C ALA A 181 0.03 -4.43 -5.67
N HIS A 182 -1.29 -4.59 -5.59
CA HIS A 182 -2.20 -4.80 -6.73
C HIS A 182 -1.80 -5.99 -7.62
N LEU A 183 -1.37 -7.10 -7.01
CA LEU A 183 -0.82 -8.26 -7.74
C LEU A 183 0.31 -7.87 -8.71
N TYR A 184 1.14 -6.88 -8.33
CA TYR A 184 2.21 -6.34 -9.17
C TYR A 184 1.72 -5.81 -10.54
N PHE A 185 0.42 -5.49 -10.64
CA PHE A 185 -0.29 -5.14 -11.87
C PHE A 185 -0.12 -6.18 -12.99
N THR A 186 -0.03 -7.46 -12.63
CA THR A 186 0.19 -8.58 -13.57
C THR A 186 -1.08 -9.40 -13.84
N SER A 187 -2.26 -8.82 -13.64
CA SER A 187 -3.53 -9.53 -13.85
C SER A 187 -3.82 -9.87 -15.32
N ASP A 188 -3.19 -9.17 -16.27
CA ASP A 188 -3.19 -9.51 -17.69
C ASP A 188 -2.00 -10.42 -18.09
N ASP A 189 -1.06 -10.67 -17.18
CA ASP A 189 0.12 -11.54 -17.37
C ASP A 189 0.43 -12.41 -16.13
N GLU A 190 -0.41 -13.43 -15.88
CA GLU A 190 -0.17 -14.39 -14.79
C GLU A 190 1.20 -15.09 -14.91
N ALA A 191 1.75 -15.25 -16.12
CA ALA A 191 3.04 -15.91 -16.30
C ALA A 191 4.17 -15.08 -15.67
N HIS A 192 4.07 -13.75 -15.77
CA HIS A 192 4.94 -12.84 -15.03
C HIS A 192 4.71 -12.94 -13.51
N ALA A 193 3.46 -12.93 -13.06
CA ALA A 193 3.13 -13.10 -11.64
C ALA A 193 3.80 -14.34 -11.03
N ARG A 194 3.70 -15.49 -11.72
CA ARG A 194 4.31 -16.76 -11.34
C ARG A 194 5.83 -16.68 -11.30
N ARG A 195 6.45 -16.17 -12.36
CA ARG A 195 7.92 -16.00 -12.45
C ARG A 195 8.46 -15.27 -11.23
N MET A 196 7.80 -14.18 -10.82
CA MET A 196 8.22 -13.40 -9.65
C MET A 196 8.12 -14.19 -8.35
N LEU A 197 6.98 -14.87 -8.11
CA LEU A 197 6.77 -15.66 -6.89
C LEU A 197 7.71 -16.87 -6.79
N ASP A 198 8.02 -17.50 -7.93
CA ASP A 198 8.91 -18.66 -8.02
C ASP A 198 10.39 -18.26 -7.88
N ALA A 199 10.81 -17.14 -8.47
CA ALA A 199 12.19 -16.67 -8.41
C ALA A 199 12.58 -16.09 -7.04
N TYR A 200 11.64 -15.45 -6.34
CA TYR A 200 11.92 -14.73 -5.09
C TYR A 200 11.05 -15.28 -3.94
N PRO A 201 11.55 -16.18 -3.09
CA PRO A 201 10.75 -16.92 -2.11
C PRO A 201 10.22 -16.08 -0.93
N ASN A 202 10.66 -14.82 -0.79
CA ASN A 202 10.23 -13.95 0.31
C ASN A 202 9.22 -12.86 -0.09
N ILE A 203 8.92 -12.71 -1.40
CA ILE A 203 7.98 -11.68 -1.88
C ILE A 203 6.52 -12.12 -1.71
N ARG A 204 5.54 -11.25 -1.77
CA ARG A 204 4.11 -11.58 -1.77
C ARG A 204 3.42 -10.67 -2.75
N PHE A 205 2.18 -10.96 -3.03
CA PHE A 205 1.27 -10.02 -3.67
C PHE A 205 0.15 -9.68 -2.73
N ASP A 206 -0.22 -8.39 -2.64
CA ASP A 206 -1.54 -8.06 -2.13
C ASP A 206 -2.56 -8.05 -3.28
N ILE A 207 -3.83 -8.23 -2.93
CA ILE A 207 -4.97 -8.15 -3.86
C ILE A 207 -5.77 -6.86 -3.65
N THR A 208 -5.06 -5.81 -3.22
CA THR A 208 -5.66 -4.49 -3.10
C THR A 208 -6.18 -4.05 -4.48
N PRO A 209 -7.36 -3.41 -4.54
CA PRO A 209 -8.14 -3.36 -5.76
C PRO A 209 -7.58 -2.43 -6.83
N GLY A 210 -7.72 -2.89 -8.07
CA GLY A 210 -8.08 -2.10 -9.23
C GLY A 210 -9.21 -2.85 -9.94
N SER A 211 -10.22 -2.16 -10.47
CA SER A 211 -11.39 -2.85 -11.06
C SER A 211 -10.99 -3.76 -12.22
N GLU A 212 -10.01 -3.33 -13.02
CA GLU A 212 -9.40 -4.07 -14.12
C GLU A 212 -8.77 -5.40 -13.67
N MET A 213 -8.14 -5.43 -12.49
CA MET A 213 -7.54 -6.65 -11.94
C MET A 213 -8.60 -7.72 -11.70
N TYR A 214 -9.72 -7.34 -11.10
CA TYR A 214 -10.81 -8.27 -10.79
C TYR A 214 -11.60 -8.67 -12.04
N TYR A 215 -11.74 -7.79 -13.04
CA TYR A 215 -12.27 -8.18 -14.35
C TYR A 215 -11.39 -9.26 -15.00
N ALA A 216 -10.07 -9.08 -15.02
CA ALA A 216 -9.14 -10.07 -15.57
C ALA A 216 -9.19 -11.42 -14.83
N PHE A 217 -9.39 -11.40 -13.50
CA PHE A 217 -9.61 -12.65 -12.76
C PHE A 217 -10.88 -13.39 -13.18
N CYS A 218 -11.89 -12.64 -13.60
CA CYS A 218 -13.19 -13.18 -13.96
C CYS A 218 -13.28 -13.61 -15.44
N GLU A 219 -12.33 -13.22 -16.29
CA GLU A 219 -12.21 -13.72 -17.66
C GLU A 219 -11.82 -15.20 -17.72
N ASP A 220 -10.91 -15.65 -16.83
CA ASP A 220 -10.58 -17.07 -16.65
C ASP A 220 -10.52 -17.44 -15.15
N PRO A 221 -11.70 -17.61 -14.51
CA PRO A 221 -11.77 -17.91 -13.08
C PRO A 221 -11.10 -19.23 -12.71
N ALA A 222 -11.09 -20.22 -13.61
CA ALA A 222 -10.48 -21.52 -13.33
C ALA A 222 -8.96 -21.42 -13.27
N ARG A 223 -8.36 -20.64 -14.18
CA ARG A 223 -6.94 -20.32 -14.19
C ARG A 223 -6.51 -19.55 -12.95
N TRP A 224 -7.18 -18.45 -12.63
CA TRP A 224 -6.87 -17.66 -11.45
C TRP A 224 -7.13 -18.43 -10.15
N ARG A 225 -8.16 -19.27 -10.09
CA ARG A 225 -8.39 -20.13 -8.92
C ARG A 225 -7.22 -21.09 -8.68
N ARG A 226 -6.61 -21.65 -9.73
CA ARG A 226 -5.40 -22.49 -9.58
C ARG A 226 -4.22 -21.67 -9.05
N PHE A 227 -3.98 -20.49 -9.61
CA PHE A 227 -2.96 -19.56 -9.13
C PHE A 227 -3.12 -19.25 -7.64
N PHE A 228 -4.33 -18.85 -7.22
CA PHE A 228 -4.62 -18.51 -5.83
C PHE A 228 -4.45 -19.68 -4.87
N LEU A 229 -4.80 -20.91 -5.28
CA LEU A 229 -4.57 -22.09 -4.45
C LEU A 229 -3.09 -22.48 -4.35
N GLU A 230 -2.35 -22.36 -5.44
CA GLU A 230 -0.92 -22.69 -5.49
C GLU A 230 -0.09 -21.70 -4.65
N TYR A 231 -0.37 -20.40 -4.77
CA TYR A 231 0.32 -19.34 -4.06
C TYR A 231 -0.45 -18.81 -2.84
N GLN A 232 -1.38 -19.58 -2.28
CA GLN A 232 -2.27 -19.15 -1.18
C GLN A 232 -1.56 -18.64 0.07
N GLU A 233 -0.28 -19.00 0.27
CA GLU A 233 0.56 -18.55 1.39
C GLU A 233 1.25 -17.19 1.12
N ARG A 234 1.18 -16.72 -0.12
CA ARG A 234 1.92 -15.58 -0.65
C ARG A 234 1.02 -14.48 -1.20
N ILE A 235 -0.29 -14.61 -1.00
CA ILE A 235 -1.32 -13.63 -1.40
C ILE A 235 -1.90 -12.98 -0.14
N VAL A 236 -2.00 -11.66 -0.11
CA VAL A 236 -2.39 -10.89 1.07
C VAL A 236 -3.61 -10.02 0.75
N TYR A 237 -4.56 -9.95 1.66
CA TYR A 237 -5.71 -9.06 1.55
C TYR A 237 -5.37 -7.61 1.94
N GLY A 238 -5.80 -6.67 1.12
CA GLY A 238 -5.80 -5.24 1.37
C GLY A 238 -6.93 -4.55 0.61
N THR A 239 -7.28 -3.32 0.97
CA THR A 239 -8.40 -2.59 0.35
C THR A 239 -8.03 -1.32 -0.38
N ASP A 240 -6.85 -0.76 -0.12
CA ASP A 240 -6.40 0.55 -0.60
C ASP A 240 -7.34 1.70 -0.20
N LEU A 241 -8.13 1.49 0.86
CA LEU A 241 -9.08 2.49 1.33
C LEU A 241 -8.37 3.65 2.01
N GLU A 242 -8.86 4.85 1.75
CA GLU A 242 -8.40 6.09 2.35
C GLU A 242 -9.37 6.59 3.44
N SER A 243 -8.91 7.54 4.26
CA SER A 243 -9.74 8.22 5.26
C SER A 243 -10.70 9.28 4.69
N ASP A 244 -10.67 9.55 3.37
CA ASP A 244 -11.48 10.56 2.68
C ASP A 244 -12.67 9.93 1.94
N ALA A 245 -13.85 10.23 2.47
CA ALA A 245 -15.14 9.80 1.96
C ALA A 245 -15.40 10.35 0.54
N GLU A 246 -15.03 11.60 0.26
CA GLU A 246 -15.26 12.26 -1.04
C GLU A 246 -14.29 11.78 -2.12
N ALA A 247 -13.05 11.43 -1.78
CA ALA A 247 -12.12 10.80 -2.71
C ALA A 247 -12.67 9.49 -3.26
N TYR A 248 -13.29 8.71 -2.38
CA TYR A 248 -13.95 7.48 -2.76
C TYR A 248 -15.13 7.74 -3.71
N GLU A 249 -15.97 8.76 -3.46
CA GLU A 249 -17.05 9.12 -4.39
C GLU A 249 -16.49 9.48 -5.78
N ARG A 250 -15.39 10.21 -5.84
CA ARG A 250 -14.78 10.64 -7.11
C ARG A 250 -14.19 9.47 -7.90
N LEU A 251 -13.53 8.53 -7.23
CA LEU A 251 -12.88 7.38 -7.87
C LEU A 251 -13.88 6.32 -8.32
N TYR A 252 -14.97 6.12 -7.57
CA TYR A 252 -15.91 5.02 -7.78
C TYR A 252 -17.34 5.45 -8.12
N GLY A 253 -17.66 6.75 -8.11
CA GLY A 253 -18.97 7.30 -8.47
C GLY A 253 -20.09 7.03 -7.45
N MET A 254 -19.77 6.64 -6.21
CA MET A 254 -20.75 6.23 -5.18
C MET A 254 -20.85 7.26 -4.06
N LYS A 255 -22.05 7.80 -3.76
CA LYS A 255 -22.27 8.83 -2.73
C LYS A 255 -22.14 8.33 -1.28
N MET A 256 -21.68 9.19 -0.39
CA MET A 256 -21.32 8.97 1.02
C MET A 256 -22.47 8.92 2.00
N GLU A 257 -23.65 9.36 1.58
CA GLU A 257 -24.80 9.47 2.50
C GLU A 257 -25.35 8.11 2.94
N GLU A 258 -24.92 7.00 2.30
CA GLU A 258 -25.34 5.64 2.64
C GLU A 258 -24.13 4.74 2.88
N GLY A 259 -23.67 4.67 4.14
CA GLY A 259 -22.48 3.92 4.61
C GLY A 259 -22.47 2.39 4.38
N ALA A 260 -23.29 1.86 3.47
CA ALA A 260 -23.32 0.47 3.03
C ALA A 260 -22.67 0.25 1.65
N ALA A 261 -22.77 1.20 0.72
CA ALA A 261 -22.27 1.03 -0.66
C ALA A 261 -20.73 1.06 -0.76
N GLN A 262 -20.11 1.79 0.16
CA GLN A 262 -18.69 2.13 0.20
C GLN A 262 -17.76 1.07 0.81
N ILE A 263 -18.36 0.15 1.56
CA ILE A 263 -17.67 -1.00 2.16
C ILE A 263 -17.91 -2.23 1.31
N ASP A 264 -18.98 -2.21 0.51
CA ASP A 264 -19.31 -3.36 -0.31
C ASP A 264 -18.17 -3.58 -1.30
N TRP A 265 -17.92 -2.63 -2.20
CA TRP A 265 -16.62 -2.54 -2.84
C TRP A 265 -15.68 -1.68 -1.98
N PRO A 266 -14.36 -1.94 -1.94
CA PRO A 266 -13.72 -3.20 -2.28
C PRO A 266 -13.83 -4.23 -1.15
N ALA A 267 -14.02 -3.80 0.11
CA ALA A 267 -13.73 -4.64 1.27
C ALA A 267 -14.58 -5.92 1.36
N ARG A 268 -15.90 -5.80 1.53
CA ARG A 268 -16.80 -6.95 1.72
C ARG A 268 -16.96 -7.76 0.44
N TRP A 269 -16.86 -7.11 -0.71
CA TRP A 269 -16.93 -7.73 -2.03
C TRP A 269 -15.76 -8.67 -2.21
N ILE A 270 -14.52 -8.24 -1.95
CA ILE A 270 -13.33 -9.10 -2.06
C ILE A 270 -13.44 -10.28 -1.10
N GLN A 271 -13.86 -10.02 0.15
CA GLN A 271 -14.07 -11.06 1.15
C GLN A 271 -15.07 -12.13 0.67
N ARG A 272 -16.20 -11.72 0.09
CA ARG A 272 -17.19 -12.64 -0.49
C ARG A 272 -16.68 -13.31 -1.76
N TRP A 273 -15.97 -12.58 -2.61
CA TRP A 273 -15.45 -13.07 -3.88
C TRP A 273 -14.48 -14.22 -3.69
N LEU A 274 -13.60 -14.17 -2.69
CA LEU A 274 -12.63 -15.23 -2.41
C LEU A 274 -13.28 -16.62 -2.23
N THR A 275 -14.40 -16.71 -1.49
CA THR A 275 -15.05 -17.99 -1.18
C THR A 275 -16.32 -18.25 -1.98
N GLY A 276 -16.93 -17.23 -2.56
CA GLY A 276 -18.18 -17.32 -3.30
C GLY A 276 -18.01 -18.12 -4.60
N THR A 277 -19.04 -18.85 -4.99
CA THR A 277 -19.09 -19.58 -6.27
C THR A 277 -20.22 -19.09 -7.19
N GLY A 278 -21.09 -18.21 -6.67
CA GLY A 278 -22.23 -17.64 -7.39
C GLY A 278 -21.85 -16.43 -8.22
N GLU A 279 -22.85 -15.94 -8.97
CA GLU A 279 -22.77 -14.65 -9.65
C GLU A 279 -22.73 -13.51 -8.63
N MET A 280 -21.94 -12.49 -8.94
CA MET A 280 -21.73 -11.28 -8.16
C MET A 280 -21.71 -10.09 -9.12
N ASP A 281 -22.07 -8.91 -8.64
CA ASP A 281 -21.93 -7.67 -9.40
C ASP A 281 -20.60 -7.00 -9.07
N LEU A 282 -19.84 -6.62 -10.09
CA LEU A 282 -18.70 -5.73 -9.97
C LEU A 282 -18.98 -4.49 -10.82
N MET A 283 -19.47 -3.43 -10.17
CA MET A 283 -19.75 -2.13 -10.81
C MET A 283 -20.66 -2.26 -12.05
N GLY A 284 -21.73 -3.04 -11.94
CA GLY A 284 -22.68 -3.30 -13.04
C GLY A 284 -22.26 -4.43 -13.98
N THR A 285 -21.08 -5.03 -13.78
CA THR A 285 -20.61 -6.17 -14.57
C THR A 285 -20.83 -7.47 -13.80
N PRO A 286 -21.62 -8.42 -14.33
CA PRO A 286 -21.76 -9.74 -13.73
C PRO A 286 -20.43 -10.50 -13.77
N VAL A 287 -19.96 -10.93 -12.61
CA VAL A 287 -18.76 -11.73 -12.45
C VAL A 287 -19.01 -12.91 -11.52
N ARG A 288 -18.03 -13.81 -11.37
CA ARG A 288 -18.16 -14.99 -10.50
C ARG A 288 -17.11 -14.96 -9.40
N GLY A 289 -17.53 -15.36 -8.19
CA GLY A 289 -16.59 -15.60 -7.10
C GLY A 289 -15.57 -16.70 -7.43
N LEU A 290 -14.42 -16.64 -6.77
CA LEU A 290 -13.27 -17.50 -7.01
C LEU A 290 -13.44 -18.92 -6.43
N GLY A 291 -14.31 -19.10 -5.43
CA GLY A 291 -14.63 -20.41 -4.86
C GLY A 291 -13.45 -21.10 -4.17
N LEU A 292 -12.61 -20.34 -3.44
CA LEU A 292 -11.54 -20.90 -2.62
C LEU A 292 -12.11 -21.64 -1.40
N THR A 293 -11.30 -22.53 -0.84
CA THR A 293 -11.63 -23.17 0.44
C THR A 293 -11.57 -22.14 1.57
N GLN A 294 -12.33 -22.38 2.64
CA GLN A 294 -12.29 -21.53 3.85
C GLN A 294 -10.86 -21.38 4.39
N SER A 295 -10.07 -22.47 4.39
CA SER A 295 -8.68 -22.45 4.84
C SER A 295 -7.78 -21.55 3.98
N ALA A 296 -7.95 -21.58 2.65
CA ALA A 296 -7.20 -20.69 1.76
C ALA A 296 -7.61 -19.22 1.96
N ALA A 297 -8.92 -18.95 2.13
CA ALA A 297 -9.41 -17.60 2.39
C ALA A 297 -8.90 -17.04 3.73
N GLU A 298 -8.87 -17.84 4.80
CA GLU A 298 -8.34 -17.42 6.11
C GLU A 298 -6.86 -17.02 6.08
N LYS A 299 -6.08 -17.71 5.25
CA LYS A 299 -4.67 -17.35 5.00
C LYS A 299 -4.58 -15.98 4.33
N ILE A 300 -5.32 -15.80 3.24
CA ILE A 300 -5.29 -14.55 2.45
C ILE A 300 -5.80 -13.37 3.26
N LEU A 301 -6.93 -13.54 3.97
CA LEU A 301 -7.64 -12.47 4.67
C LEU A 301 -6.93 -11.96 5.93
N GLY A 302 -5.95 -12.67 6.49
CA GLY A 302 -5.20 -12.16 7.64
C GLY A 302 -3.97 -12.96 8.00
N GLY A 303 -4.02 -14.29 7.88
CA GLY A 303 -2.91 -15.16 8.32
C GLY A 303 -1.57 -14.85 7.64
N ASN A 304 -1.60 -14.55 6.34
CA ASN A 304 -0.40 -14.28 5.55
C ASN A 304 0.22 -12.94 5.93
N PHE A 305 -0.60 -11.90 6.10
CA PHE A 305 -0.11 -10.60 6.55
C PHE A 305 0.49 -10.70 7.96
N LEU A 306 -0.17 -11.40 8.88
CA LEU A 306 0.32 -11.58 10.25
C LEU A 306 1.72 -12.25 10.27
N ARG A 307 1.93 -13.31 9.46
CA ARG A 307 3.26 -13.93 9.30
C ARG A 307 4.25 -13.00 8.61
N PHE A 308 3.79 -12.17 7.67
CA PHE A 308 4.60 -11.19 6.96
C PHE A 308 5.07 -10.04 7.86
N VAL A 309 4.28 -9.56 8.81
CA VAL A 309 4.73 -8.51 9.74
C VAL A 309 5.41 -9.06 11.00
N GLY A 310 5.28 -10.37 11.25
CA GLY A 310 6.00 -11.06 12.32
C GLY A 310 5.29 -11.08 13.68
N GLY A 311 3.99 -10.77 13.72
CA GLY A 311 3.17 -10.83 14.93
C GLY A 311 2.33 -9.58 15.16
N GLU A 312 2.10 -9.25 16.43
CA GLU A 312 1.32 -8.08 16.86
C GLU A 312 1.96 -6.76 16.42
N PRO A 313 1.17 -5.68 16.21
CA PRO A 313 1.74 -4.37 15.94
C PRO A 313 2.69 -3.94 17.05
N LYS A 314 3.85 -3.41 16.68
CA LYS A 314 4.80 -2.86 17.67
C LYS A 314 4.11 -1.74 18.48
N PRO A 315 4.49 -1.47 19.73
CA PRO A 315 4.05 -0.25 20.39
C PRO A 315 4.75 0.99 19.79
N LEU A 316 4.11 2.15 19.88
CA LEU A 316 4.78 3.44 19.64
C LEU A 316 5.90 3.62 20.67
N VAL A 317 7.08 4.07 20.22
CA VAL A 317 8.19 4.43 21.11
C VAL A 317 8.25 5.95 21.22
N ARG A 318 7.70 6.50 22.31
CA ARG A 318 7.48 7.94 22.50
C ARG A 318 8.72 8.80 22.24
N THR A 319 9.85 8.44 22.84
CA THR A 319 11.09 9.24 22.74
C THR A 319 11.57 9.32 21.29
N ALA A 320 11.64 8.19 20.58
CA ALA A 320 12.03 8.13 19.17
C ALA A 320 10.99 8.79 18.25
N ALA A 321 9.70 8.70 18.57
CA ALA A 321 8.65 9.42 17.84
C ALA A 321 8.81 10.94 17.97
N LEU A 322 9.17 11.44 19.16
CA LEU A 322 9.46 12.87 19.38
C LEU A 322 10.74 13.34 18.69
N GLU A 323 11.73 12.46 18.50
CA GLU A 323 12.90 12.75 17.67
C GLU A 323 12.51 12.89 16.18
N GLY A 324 11.72 11.95 15.65
CA GLY A 324 11.22 12.02 14.28
C GLY A 324 10.32 13.25 14.05
N ALA A 325 9.51 13.60 15.03
CA ALA A 325 8.73 14.83 15.06
C ALA A 325 9.59 16.09 14.90
N LYS A 326 10.63 16.25 15.72
CA LYS A 326 11.56 17.39 15.62
C LYS A 326 12.25 17.43 14.26
N TRP A 327 12.64 16.26 13.74
CA TRP A 327 13.19 16.18 12.39
C TRP A 327 12.17 16.68 11.34
N VAL A 328 10.90 16.26 11.41
CA VAL A 328 9.84 16.77 10.52
C VAL A 328 9.66 18.28 10.64
N GLU A 329 9.70 18.86 11.85
CA GLU A 329 9.64 20.32 12.05
C GLU A 329 10.75 21.06 11.31
N THR A 330 11.96 20.48 11.23
CA THR A 330 13.05 21.08 10.44
C THR A 330 12.77 21.05 8.94
N ILE A 331 12.20 19.95 8.42
CA ILE A 331 11.84 19.83 7.01
C ILE A 331 10.72 20.81 6.64
N LEU A 332 9.77 21.03 7.55
CA LEU A 332 8.65 21.96 7.36
C LEU A 332 9.07 23.43 7.33
N GLN A 333 10.31 23.77 7.70
CA GLN A 333 10.84 25.13 7.50
C GLN A 333 11.02 25.45 6.01
N ASN A 334 11.02 24.45 5.12
CA ASN A 334 11.04 24.68 3.69
C ASN A 334 9.75 25.42 3.25
N PRO A 335 9.85 26.55 2.51
CA PRO A 335 8.69 27.34 2.07
C PRO A 335 7.60 26.55 1.34
N ARG A 336 7.96 25.44 0.68
CA ARG A 336 6.98 24.57 0.00
C ARG A 336 5.92 23.99 0.95
N TYR A 337 6.20 23.96 2.26
CA TYR A 337 5.31 23.42 3.29
C TYR A 337 4.71 24.48 4.22
N ALA A 338 4.77 25.77 3.87
CA ALA A 338 4.26 26.85 4.72
C ALA A 338 2.81 26.62 5.19
N ALA A 339 1.94 26.10 4.32
CA ALA A 339 0.55 25.79 4.65
C ALA A 339 0.36 24.64 5.66
N LYS A 340 1.38 23.79 5.84
CA LYS A 340 1.33 22.60 6.72
C LYS A 340 1.97 22.85 8.09
N GLN A 341 2.67 23.98 8.30
CA GLN A 341 3.35 24.28 9.57
C GLN A 341 2.39 24.36 10.76
N ALA A 342 1.19 24.94 10.59
CA ALA A 342 0.19 25.01 11.65
C ALA A 342 -0.34 23.62 12.05
N LEU A 343 -0.59 22.75 11.07
CA LEU A 343 -1.07 21.39 11.28
C LEU A 343 -0.04 20.51 12.00
N ALA A 344 1.25 20.76 11.77
CA ALA A 344 2.34 20.09 12.46
C ALA A 344 2.21 20.21 13.98
N GLY A 345 2.02 21.45 14.48
CA GLY A 345 1.88 21.70 15.92
C GLY A 345 0.72 20.93 16.55
N GLU A 346 -0.39 20.74 15.83
CA GLU A 346 -1.53 19.97 16.32
C GLU A 346 -1.24 18.46 16.40
N ILE A 347 -0.65 17.88 15.35
CA ILE A 347 -0.31 16.46 15.32
C ILE A 347 0.73 16.14 16.40
N LEU A 348 1.73 17.01 16.57
CA LEU A 348 2.75 16.88 17.60
C LEU A 348 2.16 16.90 18.99
N LYS A 349 1.30 17.89 19.29
CA LYS A 349 0.59 17.96 20.57
C LYS A 349 -0.24 16.70 20.83
N LYS A 350 -0.94 16.19 19.80
CA LYS A 350 -1.71 14.95 19.92
C LYS A 350 -0.81 13.74 20.19
N LEU A 351 0.34 13.63 19.51
CA LEU A 351 1.32 12.56 19.77
C LEU A 351 1.91 12.66 21.18
N GLU A 352 2.18 13.86 21.69
CA GLU A 352 2.64 14.07 23.06
C GLU A 352 1.62 13.64 24.11
N MET A 353 0.31 13.81 23.80
CA MET A 353 -0.81 13.48 24.69
C MET A 353 -1.31 12.03 24.56
N SER A 354 -1.04 11.33 23.45
CA SER A 354 -1.59 10.00 23.17
C SER A 354 -0.77 8.85 23.76
N VAL A 355 0.15 9.15 24.70
CA VAL A 355 1.05 8.18 25.34
C VAL A 355 1.04 8.32 26.84
#